data_AF-A0A6S7JXY4-F1
#
_entry.id   AF-A0A6S7JXY4-F1
#
_cell.length_a   1.000
_cell.length_b   1.000
_cell.length_c   1.000
_cell.angle_alpha   90.00
_cell.angle_beta   90.00
_cell.angle_gamma   90.00
#
_symmetry.space_group_name_H-M   'P 1'
#
loop_
_entity.id
_entity.type
_entity.pdbx_description
1 polymer ?
#
loop_
_entity_poly.entity_id
_entity_poly.type
_entity_poly.pdbx_seq_one_letter_code
_entity_poly.pdbx_strand_id
1 'polypeptide(L)'
;ELSCTHCMVLTHIKQNHSCVSVEEVAEKHREILESSCATLDEKLFEGKKALNNISGVMKSLEENASATKEKIVEQAKIIVKVVSDQLVERTKEMCGEVDEIYDELHTELSRQHDEVKEYVDKVQGSFSRKERFFDIMVYYSKGFIDYISLMRENSYWRKITDILY
;
A
#
# COMPACT_ATOMS: atom_id res chain seq x y z
N GLU A 1 34.82 -69.44 -21.02
CA GLU A 1 35.70 -70.34 -20.26
C GLU A 1 37.05 -70.36 -20.95
N LEU A 2 38.15 -70.17 -20.23
CA LEU A 2 39.48 -70.38 -20.77
C LEU A 2 39.87 -71.83 -20.51
N SER A 3 40.22 -72.57 -21.55
CA SER A 3 40.65 -73.96 -21.43
C SER A 3 41.98 -74.14 -22.14
N CYS A 4 42.86 -74.98 -21.60
CA CYS A 4 44.07 -75.38 -22.30
C CYS A 4 43.72 -76.39 -23.40
N THR A 5 44.63 -76.57 -24.36
CA THR A 5 44.47 -77.51 -25.47
C THR A 5 44.16 -78.94 -25.00
N HIS A 6 44.72 -79.36 -23.87
CA HIS A 6 44.46 -80.68 -23.29
C HIS A 6 42.99 -80.83 -22.80
N CYS A 7 42.48 -79.83 -22.08
CA CYS A 7 41.08 -79.81 -21.63
C CYS A 7 40.11 -79.68 -22.80
N MET A 8 40.46 -78.89 -23.83
CA MET A 8 39.67 -78.76 -25.05
C MET A 8 39.41 -80.14 -25.68
N VAL A 9 40.45 -80.96 -25.83
CA VAL A 9 40.36 -82.27 -26.48
C VAL A 9 39.65 -83.31 -25.62
N LEU A 10 39.91 -83.36 -24.31
CA LEU A 10 39.39 -84.42 -23.45
C LEU A 10 37.97 -84.15 -22.91
N THR A 11 37.63 -82.89 -22.67
CA THR A 11 36.40 -82.51 -21.95
C THR A 11 35.41 -81.78 -22.85
N HIS A 12 35.88 -80.84 -23.67
CA HIS A 12 34.98 -79.92 -24.39
C HIS A 12 34.55 -80.39 -25.80
N ILE A 13 35.30 -81.30 -26.46
CA ILE A 13 34.90 -81.88 -27.77
C ILE A 13 33.54 -82.60 -27.69
N LYS A 14 33.24 -83.28 -26.57
CA LYS A 14 31.98 -84.02 -26.37
C LYS A 14 30.74 -83.13 -26.28
N GLN A 15 30.90 -81.83 -26.00
CA GLN A 15 29.80 -80.93 -25.70
C GLN A 15 29.40 -80.01 -26.87
N ASN A 16 30.01 -80.15 -28.06
CA ASN A 16 29.71 -79.31 -29.24
C ASN A 16 29.94 -77.80 -28.99
N HIS A 17 30.92 -77.43 -28.17
CA HIS A 17 31.24 -76.03 -27.90
C HIS A 17 32.00 -75.38 -29.07
N SER A 18 31.62 -74.16 -29.45
CA SER A 18 32.38 -73.34 -30.39
C SER A 18 33.66 -72.84 -29.71
N CYS A 19 34.81 -73.38 -30.10
CA CYS A 19 36.11 -72.95 -29.60
C CYS A 19 36.69 -71.87 -30.51
N VAL A 20 37.08 -70.75 -29.92
CA VAL A 20 37.66 -69.59 -30.61
C VAL A 20 39.01 -69.30 -29.97
N SER A 21 39.98 -68.78 -30.73
CA SER A 21 41.28 -68.45 -30.17
C SER A 21 41.14 -67.37 -29.10
N VAL A 22 42.00 -67.44 -28.07
CA VAL A 22 42.01 -66.42 -27.00
C VAL A 22 42.35 -65.04 -27.58
N GLU A 23 43.19 -64.99 -28.61
CA GLU A 23 43.61 -63.78 -29.29
C GLU A 23 42.41 -63.05 -29.94
N GLU A 24 41.58 -63.77 -30.71
CA GLU A 24 40.40 -63.19 -31.36
C GLU A 24 39.38 -62.64 -30.33
N VAL A 25 39.14 -63.39 -29.25
CA VAL A 25 38.23 -62.96 -28.18
C VAL A 25 38.81 -61.77 -27.42
N ALA A 26 40.12 -61.77 -27.15
CA ALA A 26 40.80 -60.66 -26.47
C ALA A 26 40.78 -59.38 -27.31
N GLU A 27 41.01 -59.48 -28.62
CA GLU A 27 40.93 -58.36 -29.54
C GLU A 27 39.52 -57.76 -29.58
N LYS A 28 38.50 -58.60 -29.75
CA LYS A 28 37.10 -58.14 -29.74
C LYS A 28 36.70 -57.48 -28.42
N HIS A 29 37.12 -58.04 -27.29
CA HIS A 29 36.85 -57.42 -25.98
C HIS A 29 37.59 -56.08 -25.81
N ARG A 30 38.82 -55.97 -26.31
CA ARG A 30 39.58 -54.73 -26.29
C ARG A 30 38.88 -53.64 -27.10
N GLU A 31 38.43 -53.94 -28.32
CA GLU A 31 37.67 -52.99 -29.16
C GLU A 31 36.37 -52.53 -28.49
N ILE A 32 35.61 -53.45 -27.90
CA ILE A 32 34.38 -53.12 -27.16
C ILE A 32 34.70 -52.21 -25.97
N LEU A 33 35.77 -52.50 -25.23
CA LEU A 33 36.18 -51.71 -24.08
C LEU A 33 36.62 -50.31 -24.51
N GLU A 34 37.44 -50.19 -25.56
CA GLU A 34 37.87 -48.90 -26.12
C GLU A 34 36.67 -48.05 -26.56
N SER A 35 35.72 -48.65 -27.29
CA SER A 35 34.48 -47.97 -27.70
C SER A 35 33.63 -47.54 -26.50
N SER A 36 33.56 -48.36 -25.45
CA SER A 36 32.80 -48.05 -24.25
C SER A 36 33.44 -46.91 -23.46
N CYS A 37 34.78 -46.93 -23.31
CA CYS A 37 35.54 -45.85 -22.69
C CYS A 37 35.35 -44.53 -23.43
N ALA A 38 35.45 -44.53 -24.76
CA ALA A 38 35.22 -43.32 -25.57
C ALA A 38 33.81 -42.75 -25.36
N THR A 39 32.79 -43.61 -25.30
CA THR A 39 31.41 -43.20 -25.02
C THR A 39 31.26 -42.60 -23.62
N LEU A 40 31.91 -43.20 -22.61
CA LEU A 40 31.89 -42.69 -21.25
C LEU A 40 32.58 -41.33 -21.13
N ASP A 41 33.70 -41.13 -21.82
CA ASP A 41 34.42 -39.86 -21.84
C ASP A 41 33.59 -38.74 -22.48
N GLU A 42 32.90 -39.03 -23.59
CA GLU A 42 31.97 -38.10 -24.22
C GLU A 42 30.83 -37.71 -23.26
N LYS A 43 30.20 -38.70 -22.62
CA LYS A 43 29.11 -38.45 -21.64
C LYS A 43 29.59 -37.69 -20.43
N LEU A 44 30.81 -37.94 -19.96
CA LEU A 44 31.42 -37.19 -18.88
C LEU A 44 31.67 -35.74 -19.29
N PHE A 45 32.13 -35.49 -20.51
CA PHE A 45 32.33 -34.14 -21.05
C PHE A 45 31.00 -33.38 -21.18
N GLU A 46 29.98 -34.01 -21.75
CA GLU A 46 28.63 -33.45 -21.84
C GLU A 46 28.06 -33.12 -20.45
N GLY A 47 28.21 -34.03 -19.49
CA GLY A 47 27.79 -33.84 -18.11
C GLY A 47 28.48 -32.64 -17.45
N LYS A 48 29.80 -32.50 -17.62
CA LYS A 48 30.56 -31.34 -17.11
C LYS A 48 30.09 -30.03 -17.75
N LYS A 49 29.84 -30.02 -19.06
CA LYS A 49 29.32 -28.84 -19.77
C LYS A 49 27.93 -28.44 -19.27
N ALA A 50 27.03 -29.41 -19.11
CA ALA A 50 25.69 -29.18 -18.58
C ALA A 50 25.75 -28.62 -17.14
N LEU A 51 26.61 -29.17 -16.29
CA LEU A 51 26.79 -28.71 -14.92
C LEU A 51 27.28 -27.25 -14.86
N ASN A 52 28.25 -26.88 -15.69
CA ASN A 52 28.74 -25.51 -15.77
C ASN A 52 27.65 -24.54 -16.24
N ASN A 53 26.85 -24.93 -17.24
CA ASN A 53 25.73 -24.12 -17.71
C ASN A 53 24.68 -23.93 -16.61
N ILE A 54 24.31 -25.00 -15.89
CA ILE A 54 23.36 -24.92 -14.78
C ILE A 54 23.90 -23.99 -13.69
N SER A 55 25.17 -24.12 -13.31
CA SER A 55 25.80 -23.23 -12.33
C SER A 55 25.77 -21.76 -12.76
N GLY A 56 26.05 -21.48 -14.04
CA GLY A 56 25.95 -20.13 -14.60
C GLY A 56 24.53 -19.56 -14.51
N VAL A 57 23.52 -20.35 -14.92
CA VAL A 57 22.11 -19.95 -14.85
C VAL A 57 21.67 -19.71 -13.40
N MET A 58 22.07 -20.56 -12.46
CA MET A 58 21.76 -20.38 -11.04
C MET A 58 22.30 -19.06 -10.50
N LYS A 59 23.55 -18.72 -10.84
CA LYS A 59 24.17 -17.46 -10.44
C LYS A 59 23.42 -16.25 -11.02
N SER A 60 23.12 -16.27 -12.31
CA SER A 60 22.34 -15.19 -12.95
C SER A 60 20.93 -15.08 -12.37
N LEU A 61 20.29 -16.18 -11.98
CA LEU A 61 18.98 -16.16 -11.34
C LEU A 61 19.06 -15.47 -9.97
N GLU A 62 20.09 -15.77 -9.17
CA GLU A 62 20.31 -15.15 -7.86
C GLU A 62 20.58 -13.64 -7.96
N GLU A 63 21.44 -13.23 -8.91
CA GLU A 63 21.72 -11.82 -9.20
C GLU A 63 20.46 -11.07 -9.63
N ASN A 64 19.69 -11.66 -10.56
CA ASN A 64 18.44 -11.07 -11.05
C ASN A 64 17.38 -10.97 -9.95
N ALA A 65 17.24 -11.99 -9.11
CA ALA A 65 16.31 -11.98 -7.99
C ALA A 65 16.67 -10.87 -6.98
N SER A 66 17.96 -10.69 -6.70
CA SER A 66 18.45 -9.66 -5.77
C SER A 66 18.21 -8.26 -6.35
N ALA A 67 18.59 -8.01 -7.60
CA ALA A 67 18.35 -6.74 -8.27
C ALA A 67 16.86 -6.40 -8.39
N THR A 68 16.01 -7.41 -8.61
CA THR A 68 14.55 -7.22 -8.66
C THR A 68 13.99 -6.82 -7.30
N LYS A 69 14.43 -7.46 -6.21
CA LYS A 69 14.03 -7.10 -4.85
C LYS A 69 14.42 -5.66 -4.50
N GLU A 70 15.63 -5.24 -4.86
CA GLU A 70 16.10 -3.86 -4.65
C GLU A 70 15.23 -2.85 -5.42
N LYS A 71 14.92 -3.13 -6.69
CA LYS A 71 14.03 -2.28 -7.50
C LYS A 71 12.62 -2.16 -6.91
N ILE A 72 12.06 -3.25 -6.38
CA ILE A 72 10.75 -3.24 -5.71
C ILE A 72 10.78 -2.32 -4.48
N VAL A 73 11.83 -2.44 -3.65
CA VAL A 73 11.98 -1.58 -2.46
C VAL A 73 12.11 -0.11 -2.85
N GLU A 74 12.87 0.20 -3.89
CA GLU A 74 13.04 1.58 -4.35
C GLU A 74 11.75 2.16 -4.95
N GLN A 75 11.03 1.38 -5.75
CA GLN A 75 9.71 1.79 -6.27
C GLN A 75 8.72 2.06 -5.13
N ALA A 76 8.71 1.23 -4.09
CA ALA A 76 7.84 1.45 -2.94
C ALA A 76 8.12 2.79 -2.25
N LYS A 77 9.40 3.17 -2.08
CA LYS A 77 9.78 4.49 -1.53
C LYS A 77 9.31 5.64 -2.42
N ILE A 78 9.48 5.51 -3.74
CA ILE A 78 9.05 6.53 -4.70
C ILE A 78 7.54 6.73 -4.61
N ILE A 79 6.76 5.64 -4.61
CA ILE A 79 5.30 5.70 -4.51
C ILE A 79 4.88 6.38 -3.21
N VAL A 80 5.45 5.97 -2.07
CA VAL A 80 5.15 6.60 -0.77
C VAL A 80 5.43 8.09 -0.81
N LYS A 81 6.59 8.51 -1.34
CA LYS A 81 6.94 9.92 -1.45
C LYS A 81 5.94 10.70 -2.29
N VAL A 82 5.62 10.22 -3.50
CA VAL A 82 4.68 10.90 -4.41
C VAL A 82 3.29 11.03 -3.79
N VAL A 83 2.79 9.95 -3.16
CA VAL A 83 1.48 9.96 -2.52
C VAL A 83 1.47 10.90 -1.30
N SER A 84 2.53 10.88 -0.48
CA SER A 84 2.66 11.78 0.66
C SER A 84 2.70 13.24 0.23
N ASP A 85 3.47 13.58 -0.80
CA ASP A 85 3.57 14.95 -1.32
C ASP A 85 2.20 15.45 -1.82
N GLN A 86 1.47 14.61 -2.56
CA GLN A 86 0.11 14.94 -3.04
C GLN A 86 -0.89 15.12 -1.89
N LEU A 87 -0.82 14.28 -0.86
CA LEU A 87 -1.69 14.39 0.32
C LEU A 87 -1.40 15.66 1.12
N VAL A 88 -0.13 16.05 1.25
CA VAL A 88 0.26 17.29 1.92
C VAL A 88 -0.33 18.50 1.19
N GLU A 89 -0.19 18.57 -0.14
CA GLU A 89 -0.74 19.69 -0.92
C GLU A 89 -2.26 19.75 -0.83
N ARG A 90 -2.96 18.62 -0.99
CA ARG A 90 -4.42 18.55 -0.81
C ARG A 90 -4.87 18.97 0.59
N THR A 91 -4.12 18.60 1.62
CA THR A 91 -4.45 18.98 2.99
C THR A 91 -4.31 20.48 3.19
N LYS A 92 -3.25 21.11 2.63
CA LYS A 92 -3.08 22.56 2.69
C LYS A 92 -4.21 23.30 1.97
N GLU A 93 -4.62 22.83 0.79
CA GLU A 93 -5.76 23.40 0.05
C GLU A 93 -7.02 23.36 0.91
N MET A 94 -7.35 22.20 1.48
CA MET A 94 -8.53 22.05 2.34
C MET A 94 -8.46 22.89 3.62
N CYS A 95 -7.29 23.03 4.23
CA CYS A 95 -7.11 23.93 5.38
C CYS A 95 -7.36 25.39 4.97
N GLY A 96 -6.86 25.81 3.81
CA GLY A 96 -7.11 27.14 3.27
C GLY A 96 -8.60 27.42 3.05
N GLU A 97 -9.34 26.47 2.47
CA GLU A 97 -10.80 26.58 2.30
C GLU A 97 -11.53 26.74 3.65
N VAL A 98 -11.09 26.02 4.68
CA VAL A 98 -11.67 26.14 6.04
C VAL A 98 -11.37 27.51 6.64
N ASP A 99 -10.14 28.00 6.49
CA ASP A 99 -9.73 29.31 7.00
C ASP A 99 -10.52 30.44 6.31
N GLU A 100 -10.71 30.36 4.99
CA GLU A 100 -11.53 31.33 4.24
C GLU A 100 -12.98 31.37 4.74
N ILE A 101 -13.61 30.21 4.91
CA ILE A 101 -14.98 30.10 5.44
C ILE A 101 -15.06 30.65 6.87
N TYR A 102 -14.07 30.32 7.71
CA TYR A 102 -14.01 30.81 9.08
C TYR A 102 -13.91 32.33 9.14
N ASP A 103 -12.99 32.91 8.36
CA ASP A 103 -12.76 34.36 8.34
C ASP A 103 -13.99 35.13 7.84
N GLU A 104 -14.68 34.62 6.81
CA GLU A 104 -15.93 35.21 6.30
C GLU A 104 -17.02 35.20 7.39
N LEU A 105 -17.27 34.04 8.00
CA LEU A 105 -18.28 33.89 9.05
C LEU A 105 -17.95 34.71 10.29
N HIS A 106 -16.69 34.71 10.72
CA HIS A 106 -16.25 35.51 11.86
C HIS A 106 -16.46 36.99 11.58
N THR A 107 -16.07 37.48 10.41
CA THR A 107 -16.23 38.91 10.05
C THR A 107 -17.68 39.33 10.11
N GLU A 108 -18.58 38.53 9.54
CA GLU A 108 -20.01 38.84 9.53
C GLU A 108 -20.63 38.76 10.94
N LEU A 109 -20.27 37.75 11.73
CA LEU A 109 -20.73 37.65 13.12
C LEU A 109 -20.23 38.80 13.99
N SER A 110 -18.98 39.25 13.81
CA SER A 110 -18.45 40.41 14.51
C SER A 110 -19.21 41.69 14.15
N ARG A 111 -19.52 41.89 12.87
CA ARG A 111 -20.34 43.03 12.42
C ARG A 111 -21.72 43.01 13.08
N GLN A 112 -22.41 41.86 13.05
CA GLN A 112 -23.72 41.71 13.67
C GLN A 112 -23.68 41.93 15.19
N HIS A 113 -22.65 41.42 15.86
CA HIS A 113 -22.45 41.65 17.29
C HIS A 113 -22.35 43.14 17.60
N ASP A 114 -21.57 43.90 16.84
CA ASP A 114 -21.37 45.32 17.06
C ASP A 114 -22.66 46.13 16.80
N GLU A 115 -23.44 45.76 15.79
CA GLU A 115 -24.76 46.37 15.53
C GLU A 115 -25.76 46.13 16.66
N VAL A 116 -25.82 44.90 17.17
CA VAL A 116 -26.68 44.56 18.30
C VAL A 116 -26.23 45.29 19.56
N LYS A 117 -24.91 45.36 19.80
CA LYS A 117 -24.35 46.09 20.93
C LYS A 117 -24.70 47.58 20.86
N GLU A 118 -24.52 48.22 19.69
CA GLU A 118 -24.87 49.62 19.51
C GLU A 118 -26.37 49.87 19.74
N TYR A 119 -27.23 48.97 19.26
CA TYR A 119 -28.66 49.02 19.54
C TYR A 119 -28.95 48.92 21.05
N VAL A 120 -28.35 47.94 21.74
CA VAL A 120 -28.51 47.77 23.19
C VAL A 120 -28.03 49.01 23.94
N ASP A 121 -26.87 49.57 23.59
CA ASP A 121 -26.33 50.79 24.21
C ASP A 121 -27.26 51.99 23.99
N LYS A 122 -27.85 52.14 22.79
CA LYS A 122 -28.87 53.17 22.50
C LYS A 122 -30.15 52.97 23.31
N VAL A 123 -30.63 51.74 23.42
CA VAL A 123 -31.82 51.40 24.21
C VAL A 123 -31.55 51.67 25.69
N GLN A 124 -30.42 51.22 26.22
CA GLN A 124 -30.01 51.47 27.60
C GLN A 124 -29.87 52.96 27.85
N GLY A 125 -29.14 53.72 27.02
CA GLY A 125 -29.02 55.17 27.18
C GLY A 125 -30.36 55.92 27.10
N SER A 126 -31.33 55.38 26.35
CA SER A 126 -32.71 55.88 26.34
C SER A 126 -33.48 55.47 27.60
N PHE A 127 -33.24 54.28 28.13
CA PHE A 127 -33.77 53.78 29.40
C PHE A 127 -33.21 54.54 30.61
N SER A 128 -31.91 54.83 30.66
CA SER A 128 -31.27 55.63 31.71
C SER A 128 -31.76 57.09 31.67
N ARG A 129 -32.01 57.62 30.46
CA ARG A 129 -32.72 58.90 30.28
C ARG A 129 -34.17 58.81 30.75
N LYS A 130 -34.84 57.69 30.49
CA LYS A 130 -36.16 57.38 31.03
C LYS A 130 -36.14 57.11 32.53
N GLU A 131 -35.04 56.72 33.16
CA GLU A 131 -34.94 56.53 34.62
C GLU A 131 -34.82 57.87 35.35
N ARG A 132 -34.07 58.83 34.79
CA ARG A 132 -34.24 60.26 35.16
C ARG A 132 -35.66 60.76 34.93
N PHE A 133 -36.36 60.15 33.98
CA PHE A 133 -37.77 60.37 33.74
C PHE A 133 -38.68 59.42 34.53
N PHE A 134 -38.20 58.41 35.28
CA PHE A 134 -39.00 57.51 36.12
C PHE A 134 -39.17 58.12 37.51
N ASP A 135 -38.25 58.98 37.95
CA ASP A 135 -38.56 60.00 38.96
C ASP A 135 -39.75 60.88 38.50
N ILE A 136 -39.95 61.05 37.18
CA ILE A 136 -41.10 61.73 36.58
C ILE A 136 -42.25 60.75 36.19
N MET A 137 -42.00 59.43 36.04
CA MET A 137 -42.94 58.42 35.50
C MET A 137 -43.39 57.36 36.53
N VAL A 138 -43.11 57.51 37.82
CA VAL A 138 -44.07 57.06 38.86
C VAL A 138 -45.48 57.62 38.55
N TYR A 139 -45.54 58.73 37.80
CA TYR A 139 -46.73 59.34 37.24
C TYR A 139 -47.38 58.60 36.04
N TYR A 140 -46.71 57.67 35.34
CA TYR A 140 -47.18 57.10 34.04
C TYR A 140 -47.25 55.56 33.97
N SER A 141 -47.21 54.88 35.12
CA SER A 141 -47.35 53.41 35.33
C SER A 141 -48.57 52.74 34.66
N LYS A 142 -49.44 53.49 34.00
CA LYS A 142 -50.67 53.01 33.38
C LYS A 142 -50.49 52.52 31.94
N GLY A 143 -49.52 53.05 31.19
CA GLY A 143 -49.34 52.71 29.76
C GLY A 143 -48.57 51.40 29.49
N PHE A 144 -47.83 50.90 30.47
CA PHE A 144 -46.94 49.74 30.30
C PHE A 144 -47.69 48.39 30.35
N ILE A 145 -48.84 48.35 31.02
CA ILE A 145 -49.68 47.14 31.14
C ILE A 145 -50.37 46.82 29.80
N ASP A 146 -50.72 47.84 29.02
CA ASP A 146 -51.39 47.66 27.72
C ASP A 146 -50.42 47.12 26.64
N TYR A 147 -49.13 47.44 26.73
CA TYR A 147 -48.11 46.99 25.77
C TYR A 147 -47.71 45.51 25.95
N ILE A 148 -47.67 45.01 27.19
CA ILE A 148 -47.37 43.60 27.49
C ILE A 148 -48.49 42.67 27.00
N SER A 149 -49.74 43.14 26.97
CA SER A 149 -50.88 42.36 26.46
C SER A 149 -50.79 42.12 24.95
N LEU A 150 -50.19 43.04 24.19
CA LEU A 150 -50.05 42.97 22.73
C LEU A 150 -48.91 42.04 22.26
N MET A 151 -47.89 41.82 23.10
CA MET A 151 -46.73 41.00 22.75
C MET A 151 -46.96 39.49 22.94
N ARG A 152 -48.01 39.08 23.66
CA ARG A 152 -48.34 37.66 23.93
C ARG A 152 -48.96 36.93 22.72
N GLU A 153 -49.43 37.66 21.71
CA GLU A 153 -50.11 37.10 20.52
C GLU A 153 -49.24 37.01 19.26
N ASN A 154 -47.97 37.44 19.31
CA ASN A 154 -47.15 37.56 18.11
C ASN A 154 -46.40 36.26 17.73
N SER A 155 -46.72 35.71 16.56
CA SER A 155 -46.30 34.38 16.04
C SER A 155 -44.80 34.16 15.87
N TYR A 156 -43.98 35.21 15.96
CA TYR A 156 -42.53 35.15 15.75
C TYR A 156 -41.77 34.37 16.84
N TRP A 157 -42.25 34.42 18.08
CA TRP A 157 -41.62 33.71 19.21
C TRP A 157 -41.76 32.18 19.14
N ARG A 158 -42.75 31.69 18.39
CA ARG A 158 -42.98 30.26 18.18
C ARG A 158 -41.98 29.65 17.19
N LYS A 159 -41.46 30.43 16.23
CA LYS A 159 -40.45 29.97 15.27
C LYS A 159 -39.04 29.90 15.83
N ILE A 160 -38.73 30.69 16.85
CA ILE A 160 -37.41 30.68 17.52
C ILE A 160 -37.26 29.44 18.40
N THR A 161 -38.37 28.88 18.89
CA THR A 161 -38.36 27.67 19.73
C THR A 161 -38.16 26.38 18.92
N ASP A 162 -38.61 26.33 17.66
CA ASP A 162 -38.44 25.18 16.76
C ASP A 162 -37.00 25.01 16.21
N ILE A 163 -36.15 26.03 16.35
CA ILE A 163 -34.74 25.98 15.87
C ILE A 163 -33.78 25.56 16.99
N LEU A 164 -34.20 25.67 18.25
CA LEU A 164 -33.36 25.40 19.42
C LEU A 164 -33.62 24.04 20.09
N TYR A 165 -34.49 23.19 19.51
CA TYR A 165 -34.77 21.81 19.93
C TYR A 165 -34.78 20.83 18.76
#